data_AF-A0A0R2SC46-F1
#
_entry.id   AF-A0A0R2SC46-F1
#
_cell.length_a   1.000
_cell.length_b   1.000
_cell.length_c   1.000
_cell.angle_alpha   90.00
_cell.angle_beta   90.00
_cell.angle_gamma   90.00
#
_symmetry.space_group_name_H-M   'P 1'
#
loop_
_entity.id
_entity.type
_entity.pdbx_description
1 polymer ?
#
loop_
_entity_poly.entity_id
_entity_poly.type
_entity_poly.pdbx_seq_one_letter_code
_entity_poly.pdbx_strand_id
1 'polypeptide(L)'
;MKAATQSLVRKAHFLGAKIKKLRKDNGLTLDDLSVRCVQRDAESAPSVSYLSMIENGKRVPSEDMLDVIASVFEKDLAWFYDEKIDHDAVTTPKKRAGGIAGVALEPSFLFSKDHLQIAIPELLSQGGISGRQFGHLLIRAHQEHHQNRFPDLEKAAEEIGQKRMPLSVEDLLDICKNLGLTIKWFDRAPDIIADPDDTGFKTLMRSFFEPPGTLYINKSLKDRPARLKYDLATHIGHTVLHGRDGLRSVSAVGGNTFDAKSWSSQSQTVDSKDILHAWRDFECSFFAGALLCPKVPSRQFLSRNAYSLQSAKLLDVTTAVLMRRMTAVSPYPHWHYFDAYPPGKLRAVYRGNGIPLPWGNLKMMNDPCQNWSVFNMLGSKSDQPAAQISVLKNGEDARLYCCESIRVKDAAGNFHVVCAGIDMGPALESQGVAADDVIAEIFDACQAGGGSAAVPARAAKLIRSIANILNIEWVGRGLEREANIICPRSANCPRDPCCVSKPKKVRPFTEDIRSAIINAS
;
A
#
# COMPACT_ATOMS: atom_id res chain seq x y z
N MET A 1 32.81 -6.84 -42.33
CA MET A 1 32.03 -5.79 -41.64
C MET A 1 30.64 -5.50 -42.21
N LYS A 2 30.32 -5.71 -43.51
CA LYS A 2 28.95 -5.47 -44.05
C LYS A 2 27.90 -6.56 -43.80
N ALA A 3 28.31 -7.80 -43.50
CA ALA A 3 27.38 -8.94 -43.31
C ALA A 3 26.72 -8.96 -41.91
N ALA A 4 27.41 -8.50 -40.86
CA ALA A 4 26.85 -8.44 -39.51
C ALA A 4 25.72 -7.40 -39.38
N THR A 5 25.85 -6.28 -40.10
CA THR A 5 24.86 -5.19 -40.11
C THR A 5 23.57 -5.58 -40.86
N GLN A 6 23.64 -6.42 -41.89
CA GLN A 6 22.45 -6.96 -42.56
C GLN A 6 21.68 -7.98 -41.71
N SER A 7 22.36 -8.70 -40.80
CA SER A 7 21.74 -9.61 -39.82
C SER A 7 20.89 -8.87 -38.79
N LEU A 8 21.33 -7.69 -38.33
CA LEU A 8 20.62 -6.85 -37.36
C LEU A 8 19.31 -6.27 -37.92
N VAL A 9 19.30 -5.83 -39.17
CA VAL A 9 18.11 -5.22 -39.80
C VAL A 9 16.98 -6.24 -40.00
N ARG A 10 17.30 -7.51 -40.32
CA ARG A 10 16.30 -8.59 -40.46
C ARG A 10 15.72 -9.04 -39.13
N LYS A 11 16.54 -9.07 -38.06
CA LYS A 11 16.13 -9.47 -36.69
C LYS A 11 15.36 -8.37 -35.92
N ALA A 12 15.37 -7.13 -36.40
CA ALA A 12 14.81 -5.98 -35.71
C ALA A 12 13.26 -5.85 -35.78
N HIS A 13 12.57 -6.61 -36.64
CA HIS A 13 11.13 -6.45 -36.85
C HIS A 13 10.29 -6.70 -35.58
N PHE A 14 10.70 -7.66 -34.74
CA PHE A 14 9.97 -8.00 -33.50
C PHE A 14 10.56 -7.33 -32.24
N LEU A 15 11.75 -6.75 -32.35
CA LEU A 15 12.47 -6.11 -31.24
C LEU A 15 11.63 -5.04 -30.55
N GLY A 16 11.12 -4.08 -31.34
CA GLY A 16 10.29 -2.99 -30.82
C GLY A 16 9.01 -3.48 -30.15
N ALA A 17 8.37 -4.50 -30.72
CA ALA A 17 7.17 -5.11 -30.17
C ALA A 17 7.45 -5.85 -28.85
N LYS A 18 8.58 -6.55 -28.74
CA LYS A 18 9.04 -7.22 -27.51
C LYS A 18 9.33 -6.24 -26.38
N ILE A 19 10.07 -5.16 -26.67
CA ILE A 19 10.34 -4.10 -25.69
C ILE A 19 9.03 -3.45 -25.23
N LYS A 20 8.13 -3.13 -26.16
CA LYS A 20 6.82 -2.57 -25.86
C LYS A 20 5.96 -3.50 -25.01
N LYS A 21 5.98 -4.81 -25.29
CA LYS A 21 5.29 -5.84 -24.52
C LYS A 21 5.86 -5.90 -23.10
N LEU A 22 7.17 -6.11 -22.93
CA LEU A 22 7.83 -6.12 -21.62
C LEU A 22 7.53 -4.86 -20.81
N ARG A 23 7.61 -3.69 -21.44
CA ARG A 23 7.31 -2.41 -20.80
C ARG A 23 5.85 -2.36 -20.30
N LYS A 24 4.89 -2.78 -21.13
CA LYS A 24 3.46 -2.79 -20.78
C LYS A 24 3.12 -3.84 -19.71
N ASP A 25 3.67 -5.04 -19.82
CA ASP A 25 3.45 -6.14 -18.88
C ASP A 25 4.00 -5.78 -17.49
N ASN A 26 5.05 -4.95 -17.43
CA ASN A 26 5.59 -4.40 -16.18
C ASN A 26 5.00 -3.02 -15.80
N GLY A 27 3.96 -2.53 -16.48
CA GLY A 27 3.25 -1.28 -16.13
C GLY A 27 4.04 0.02 -16.33
N LEU A 28 5.16 -0.02 -17.07
CA LEU A 28 6.09 1.09 -17.21
C LEU A 28 5.66 2.07 -18.31
N THR A 29 5.87 3.37 -18.08
CA THR A 29 5.86 4.37 -19.16
C THR A 29 7.19 4.37 -19.90
N LEU A 30 7.24 5.03 -21.06
CA LEU A 30 8.51 5.28 -21.76
C LEU A 30 9.49 6.06 -20.86
N ASP A 31 8.96 6.99 -20.07
CA ASP A 31 9.72 7.78 -19.10
C ASP A 31 10.32 6.89 -17.99
N ASP A 32 9.52 5.99 -17.40
CA ASP A 32 10.01 5.06 -16.39
C ASP A 32 11.14 4.17 -16.91
N LEU A 33 10.99 3.61 -18.12
CA LEU A 33 12.01 2.77 -18.73
C LEU A 33 13.29 3.57 -18.99
N SER A 34 13.18 4.79 -19.52
CA SER A 34 14.32 5.68 -19.76
C SER A 34 15.08 5.98 -18.46
N VAL A 35 14.37 6.37 -17.39
CA VAL A 35 14.98 6.64 -16.08
C VAL A 35 15.72 5.42 -15.53
N ARG A 36 15.16 4.22 -15.67
CA ARG A 36 15.80 2.98 -15.22
C ARG A 36 17.05 2.63 -16.02
N CYS A 37 17.05 2.90 -17.32
CA CYS A 37 18.25 2.75 -18.14
C CYS A 37 19.35 3.73 -17.67
N VAL A 38 19.00 5.00 -17.41
CA VAL A 38 19.95 6.01 -16.92
C VAL A 38 20.58 5.62 -15.59
N GLN A 39 19.82 4.98 -14.70
CA GLN A 39 20.34 4.48 -13.41
C GLN A 39 21.34 3.32 -13.56
N ARG A 40 21.32 2.60 -14.69
CA ARG A 40 22.24 1.50 -14.98
C ARG A 40 23.49 1.99 -15.69
N ASP A 41 23.30 2.71 -16.78
CA ASP A 41 24.35 3.34 -17.57
C ASP A 41 23.79 4.61 -18.22
N ALA A 42 24.31 5.77 -17.81
CA ALA A 42 23.85 7.05 -18.30
C ALA A 42 24.29 7.34 -19.75
N GLU A 43 25.38 6.73 -20.24
CA GLU A 43 25.91 6.99 -21.59
C GLU A 43 25.11 6.25 -22.66
N SER A 44 24.75 4.98 -22.40
CA SER A 44 24.02 4.15 -23.35
C SER A 44 22.49 4.19 -23.18
N ALA A 45 21.98 4.96 -22.21
CA ALA A 45 20.55 5.04 -21.93
C ALA A 45 19.76 5.75 -23.05
N PRO A 46 18.65 5.16 -23.53
CA PRO A 46 17.80 5.80 -24.53
C PRO A 46 16.94 6.91 -23.92
N SER A 47 16.78 8.00 -24.66
CA SER A 47 15.79 9.04 -24.34
C SER A 47 14.36 8.54 -24.59
N VAL A 48 13.38 9.18 -23.95
CA VAL A 48 11.94 8.86 -24.11
C VAL A 48 11.49 8.88 -25.58
N SER A 49 11.96 9.87 -26.35
CA SER A 49 11.66 9.97 -27.79
C SER A 49 12.31 8.84 -28.58
N TYR A 50 13.53 8.43 -28.19
CA TYR A 50 14.25 7.32 -28.82
C TYR A 50 13.59 5.96 -28.54
N LEU A 51 13.18 5.69 -27.29
CA LEU A 51 12.40 4.50 -26.92
C LEU A 51 11.11 4.39 -27.74
N SER A 52 10.38 5.50 -27.91
CA SER A 52 9.17 5.53 -28.74
C SER A 52 9.46 5.16 -30.20
N MET A 53 10.58 5.63 -30.75
CA MET A 53 10.98 5.27 -32.12
C MET A 53 11.36 3.79 -32.23
N ILE A 54 12.02 3.22 -31.21
CA ILE A 54 12.36 1.78 -31.17
C ILE A 54 11.09 0.93 -31.10
N GLU A 55 10.16 1.24 -30.18
CA GLU A 55 8.94 0.45 -29.97
C GLU A 55 7.99 0.45 -31.19
N ASN A 56 8.07 1.49 -32.01
CA ASN A 56 7.31 1.61 -33.25
C ASN A 56 8.09 1.14 -34.48
N GLY A 57 9.27 0.52 -34.30
CA GLY A 57 10.08 -0.03 -35.39
C GLY A 57 10.75 1.03 -36.30
N LYS A 58 10.77 2.30 -35.89
CA LYS A 58 11.35 3.41 -36.65
C LYS A 58 12.87 3.53 -36.48
N ARG A 59 13.42 3.00 -35.40
CA ARG A 59 14.87 2.96 -35.13
C ARG A 59 15.28 1.63 -34.53
N VAL A 60 16.52 1.23 -34.81
CA VAL A 60 17.15 0.05 -34.20
C VAL A 60 18.14 0.57 -33.15
N PRO A 61 18.08 0.09 -31.88
CA PRO A 61 19.05 0.46 -30.86
C PRO A 61 20.44 -0.10 -31.19
N SER A 62 21.50 0.53 -30.66
CA SER A 62 22.83 -0.08 -30.64
C SER A 62 22.84 -1.31 -29.72
N GLU A 63 23.85 -2.16 -29.85
CA GLU A 63 24.03 -3.33 -28.99
C GLU A 63 24.19 -2.92 -27.53
N ASP A 64 25.01 -1.89 -27.25
CA ASP A 64 25.20 -1.33 -25.90
C ASP A 64 23.89 -0.82 -25.29
N MET A 65 23.06 -0.13 -26.08
CA MET A 65 21.76 0.37 -25.62
C MET A 65 20.77 -0.77 -25.37
N LEU A 66 20.79 -1.78 -26.23
CA LEU A 66 19.95 -2.96 -26.04
C LEU A 66 20.39 -3.75 -24.81
N ASP A 67 21.69 -3.81 -24.52
CA ASP A 67 22.24 -4.42 -23.31
C ASP A 67 21.74 -3.71 -22.05
N VAL A 68 21.70 -2.37 -22.04
CA VAL A 68 21.11 -1.62 -20.92
C VAL A 68 19.62 -1.95 -20.76
N ILE A 69 18.83 -1.96 -21.85
CA ILE A 69 17.40 -2.33 -21.79
C ILE A 69 17.24 -3.77 -21.30
N ALA A 70 18.07 -4.68 -21.80
CA ALA A 70 18.08 -6.10 -21.43
C ALA A 70 18.42 -6.28 -19.95
N SER A 71 19.37 -5.52 -19.42
CA SER A 71 19.73 -5.51 -18.01
C SER A 71 18.59 -5.01 -17.10
N VAL A 72 17.76 -4.08 -17.58
CA VAL A 72 16.60 -3.56 -16.82
C VAL A 72 15.53 -4.64 -16.67
N PHE A 73 15.35 -5.49 -17.69
CA PHE A 73 14.38 -6.59 -17.69
C PHE A 73 14.98 -7.96 -17.33
N GLU A 74 16.28 -8.00 -17.04
CA GLU A 74 17.05 -9.23 -16.85
C GLU A 74 16.81 -10.30 -17.92
N LYS A 75 16.84 -9.87 -19.19
CA LYS A 75 16.78 -10.76 -20.35
C LYS A 75 18.14 -10.84 -21.01
N ASP A 76 18.40 -11.97 -21.68
CA ASP A 76 19.57 -12.12 -22.54
C ASP A 76 19.38 -11.32 -23.83
N LEU A 77 20.45 -10.72 -24.37
CA LEU A 77 20.44 -10.04 -25.68
C LEU A 77 19.84 -10.93 -26.78
N ALA A 78 20.12 -12.23 -26.78
CA ALA A 78 19.60 -13.19 -27.73
C ALA A 78 18.07 -13.32 -27.69
N TRP A 79 17.43 -13.11 -26.53
CA TRP A 79 15.97 -13.18 -26.37
C TRP A 79 15.25 -12.13 -27.23
N PHE A 80 15.86 -10.95 -27.36
CA PHE A 80 15.33 -9.85 -28.16
C PHE A 80 15.42 -10.10 -29.67
N TYR A 81 16.34 -10.97 -30.09
CA TYR A 81 16.55 -11.34 -31.49
C TYR A 81 15.83 -12.63 -31.91
N ASP A 82 15.25 -13.37 -30.97
CA ASP A 82 14.41 -14.54 -31.29
C ASP A 82 13.16 -14.09 -32.07
N GLU A 83 12.81 -14.79 -33.15
CA GLU A 83 11.63 -14.52 -33.99
C GLU A 83 10.33 -15.05 -33.35
N LYS A 84 10.42 -15.73 -32.20
CA LYS A 84 9.26 -16.17 -31.44
C LYS A 84 8.65 -14.99 -30.66
N ILE A 85 7.39 -14.68 -30.97
CA ILE A 85 6.49 -14.01 -30.04
C ILE A 85 5.88 -15.14 -29.19
N ASP A 86 6.18 -15.19 -27.90
CA ASP A 86 5.45 -16.07 -26.98
C ASP A 86 3.96 -15.71 -27.06
N HIS A 87 3.22 -16.55 -27.78
CA HIS A 87 1.78 -16.50 -27.98
C HIS A 87 1.01 -17.03 -26.77
N ASP A 88 1.70 -17.70 -25.84
CA ASP A 88 1.12 -18.15 -24.59
C ASP A 88 1.17 -17.00 -23.60
N ALA A 89 0.18 -16.11 -23.72
CA ALA A 89 -0.34 -15.52 -22.51
C ALA A 89 -0.81 -16.69 -21.65
N VAL A 90 -0.12 -16.89 -20.53
CA VAL A 90 -0.78 -17.31 -19.30
C VAL A 90 -1.82 -16.21 -19.02
N THR A 91 -2.96 -16.24 -19.72
CA THR A 91 -4.21 -15.72 -19.20
C THR A 91 -4.62 -16.68 -18.10
N THR A 92 -3.88 -16.66 -17.00
CA THR A 92 -4.41 -17.14 -15.74
C THR A 92 -5.70 -16.37 -15.53
N PRO A 93 -6.82 -17.05 -15.22
CA PRO A 93 -8.04 -16.35 -14.85
C PRO A 93 -7.64 -15.39 -13.74
N LYS A 94 -7.90 -14.09 -13.92
CA LYS A 94 -7.62 -13.04 -12.93
C LYS A 94 -7.92 -13.61 -11.53
N LYS A 95 -6.91 -14.09 -10.79
CA LYS A 95 -7.04 -14.32 -9.35
C LYS A 95 -7.46 -12.95 -8.87
N ARG A 96 -8.73 -12.81 -8.48
CA ARG A 96 -9.37 -11.52 -8.29
C ARG A 96 -8.46 -10.66 -7.43
N ALA A 97 -8.28 -9.42 -7.87
CA ALA A 97 -7.60 -8.40 -7.10
C ALA A 97 -8.08 -8.48 -5.65
N GLY A 98 -7.11 -8.45 -4.76
CA GLY A 98 -7.22 -8.70 -3.35
C GLY A 98 -8.45 -8.26 -2.57
N GLY A 99 -8.79 -9.04 -1.54
CA GLY A 99 -9.89 -8.78 -0.61
C GLY A 99 -10.48 -10.08 -0.08
N ILE A 100 -11.39 -10.01 0.90
CA ILE A 100 -12.22 -11.17 1.25
C ILE A 100 -12.97 -11.57 -0.02
N ALA A 101 -12.94 -12.85 -0.38
CA ALA A 101 -13.69 -13.34 -1.53
C ALA A 101 -15.16 -12.93 -1.37
N GLY A 102 -15.64 -12.05 -2.25
CA GLY A 102 -17.02 -11.61 -2.23
C GLY A 102 -17.94 -12.83 -2.32
N VAL A 103 -18.94 -12.90 -1.45
CA VAL A 103 -19.93 -13.98 -1.47
C VAL A 103 -20.96 -13.66 -2.55
N ALA A 104 -21.40 -14.67 -3.29
CA ALA A 104 -22.53 -14.53 -4.19
C ALA A 104 -23.78 -14.24 -3.35
N LEU A 105 -24.42 -13.10 -3.60
CA LEU A 105 -25.60 -12.66 -2.87
C LEU A 105 -26.84 -13.34 -3.45
N GLU A 106 -27.07 -14.59 -3.07
CA GLU A 106 -28.20 -15.41 -3.52
C GLU A 106 -29.06 -15.91 -2.35
N PRO A 107 -30.40 -15.92 -2.48
CA PRO A 107 -31.17 -15.45 -3.63
C PRO A 107 -31.19 -13.91 -3.73
N SER A 108 -30.95 -13.38 -4.94
CA SER A 108 -30.77 -11.93 -5.18
C SER A 108 -31.87 -11.00 -4.63
N PHE A 109 -33.13 -11.46 -4.53
CA PHE A 109 -34.23 -10.64 -4.00
C PHE A 109 -34.07 -10.28 -2.50
N LEU A 110 -33.38 -11.10 -1.71
CA LEU A 110 -33.07 -10.80 -0.30
C LEU A 110 -32.02 -9.70 -0.15
N PHE A 111 -31.24 -9.44 -1.20
CA PHE A 111 -30.17 -8.45 -1.24
C PHE A 111 -30.57 -7.20 -2.05
N SER A 112 -31.88 -6.92 -2.12
CA SER A 112 -32.37 -5.66 -2.69
C SER A 112 -31.84 -4.46 -1.90
N LYS A 113 -31.76 -3.28 -2.54
CA LYS A 113 -31.32 -2.06 -1.88
C LYS A 113 -32.14 -1.76 -0.62
N ASP A 114 -33.46 -1.97 -0.68
CA ASP A 114 -34.37 -1.70 0.42
C ASP A 114 -34.13 -2.64 1.61
N HIS A 115 -33.95 -3.95 1.34
CA HIS A 115 -33.63 -4.91 2.40
C HIS A 115 -32.26 -4.61 3.04
N LEU A 116 -31.25 -4.28 2.24
CA LEU A 116 -29.91 -3.94 2.75
C LEU A 116 -29.90 -2.64 3.56
N GLN A 117 -30.69 -1.63 3.17
CA GLN A 117 -30.81 -0.38 3.92
C GLN A 117 -31.40 -0.58 5.32
N ILE A 118 -32.23 -1.61 5.52
CA ILE A 118 -32.82 -1.96 6.82
C ILE A 118 -31.92 -2.93 7.60
N ALA A 119 -31.41 -3.97 6.95
CA ALA A 119 -30.65 -5.04 7.60
C ALA A 119 -29.23 -4.62 8.02
N ILE A 120 -28.58 -3.73 7.26
CA ILE A 120 -27.20 -3.29 7.58
C ILE A 120 -27.16 -2.53 8.90
N PRO A 121 -27.96 -1.48 9.16
CA PRO A 121 -27.96 -0.79 10.45
C PRO A 121 -28.21 -1.74 11.63
N GLU A 122 -29.14 -2.69 11.49
CA GLU A 122 -29.44 -3.68 12.51
C GLU A 122 -28.23 -4.59 12.78
N LEU A 123 -27.60 -5.13 11.72
CA LEU A 123 -26.39 -5.96 11.84
C LEU A 123 -25.24 -5.19 12.51
N LEU A 124 -25.06 -3.91 12.17
CA LEU A 124 -24.02 -3.07 12.76
C LEU A 124 -24.28 -2.79 14.24
N SER A 125 -25.54 -2.52 14.60
CA SER A 125 -25.98 -2.34 15.99
C SER A 125 -25.72 -3.60 16.82
N GLN A 126 -26.17 -4.76 16.34
CA GLN A 126 -25.96 -6.06 16.99
C GLN A 126 -24.47 -6.42 17.10
N GLY A 127 -23.66 -6.03 16.10
CA GLY A 127 -22.21 -6.25 16.09
C GLY A 127 -21.40 -5.21 16.88
N GLY A 128 -22.03 -4.17 17.42
CA GLY A 128 -21.35 -3.07 18.12
C GLY A 128 -20.38 -2.29 17.22
N ILE A 129 -20.69 -2.19 15.91
CA ILE A 129 -19.89 -1.48 14.90
C ILE A 129 -20.51 -0.10 14.68
N SER A 130 -19.74 0.96 14.94
CA SER A 130 -20.18 2.34 14.69
C SER A 130 -20.30 2.66 13.19
N GLY A 131 -21.12 3.66 12.86
CA GLY A 131 -21.27 4.16 11.48
C GLY A 131 -19.93 4.57 10.85
N ARG A 132 -19.05 5.21 11.62
CA ARG A 132 -17.71 5.58 11.17
C ARG A 132 -16.81 4.38 10.88
N GLN A 133 -16.85 3.34 11.72
CA GLN A 133 -16.10 2.11 11.48
C GLN A 133 -16.59 1.39 10.21
N PHE A 134 -17.91 1.35 10.03
CA PHE A 134 -18.50 0.83 8.80
C PHE A 134 -18.13 1.67 7.57
N GLY A 135 -18.16 2.99 7.68
CA GLY A 135 -17.68 3.91 6.64
C GLY A 135 -16.24 3.63 6.24
N HIS A 136 -15.32 3.41 7.20
CA HIS A 136 -13.95 3.01 6.88
C HIS A 136 -13.85 1.63 6.19
N LEU A 137 -14.73 0.67 6.50
CA LEU A 137 -14.79 -0.60 5.77
C LEU A 137 -15.21 -0.39 4.31
N LEU A 138 -16.24 0.43 4.07
CA LEU A 138 -16.69 0.79 2.73
C LEU A 138 -15.59 1.51 1.93
N ILE A 139 -14.91 2.49 2.56
CA ILE A 139 -13.78 3.21 1.94
C ILE A 139 -12.66 2.24 1.57
N ARG A 140 -12.29 1.29 2.45
CA ARG A 140 -11.26 0.29 2.13
C ARG A 140 -11.65 -0.57 0.93
N ALA A 141 -12.88 -1.08 0.90
CA ALA A 141 -13.39 -1.85 -0.24
C ALA A 141 -13.37 -1.01 -1.53
N HIS A 142 -13.74 0.28 -1.43
CA HIS A 142 -13.69 1.21 -2.54
C HIS A 142 -12.25 1.48 -3.03
N GLN A 143 -11.28 1.66 -2.13
CA GLN A 143 -9.86 1.80 -2.47
C GLN A 143 -9.28 0.54 -3.11
N GLU A 144 -9.63 -0.64 -2.60
CA GLU A 144 -9.20 -1.94 -3.14
C GLU A 144 -9.75 -2.13 -4.57
N HIS A 145 -11.04 -1.85 -4.78
CA HIS A 145 -11.70 -1.90 -6.09
C HIS A 145 -11.02 -0.99 -7.14
N HIS A 146 -10.64 0.22 -6.74
CA HIS A 146 -10.02 1.20 -7.64
C HIS A 146 -8.48 1.14 -7.65
N GLN A 147 -7.86 0.16 -7.00
CA GLN A 147 -6.40 0.07 -6.84
C GLN A 147 -5.77 1.40 -6.35
N ASN A 148 -6.48 2.08 -5.44
CA ASN A 148 -6.13 3.39 -4.87
C ASN A 148 -5.88 4.48 -5.92
N ARG A 149 -6.55 4.42 -7.09
CA ARG A 149 -6.48 5.43 -8.15
C ARG A 149 -7.75 6.26 -8.19
N PHE A 150 -7.61 7.57 -7.98
CA PHE A 150 -8.72 8.53 -8.01
C PHE A 150 -8.36 9.72 -8.91
N PRO A 151 -8.53 9.59 -10.25
CA PRO A 151 -8.09 10.60 -11.21
C PRO A 151 -8.68 12.00 -10.94
N ASP A 152 -9.92 12.08 -10.49
CA ASP A 152 -10.59 13.36 -10.22
C ASP A 152 -9.97 14.08 -9.01
N LEU A 153 -9.64 13.33 -7.94
CA LEU A 153 -8.95 13.89 -6.77
C LEU A 153 -7.51 14.29 -7.10
N GLU A 154 -6.80 13.49 -7.91
CA GLU A 154 -5.47 13.84 -8.42
C GLU A 154 -5.53 15.13 -9.24
N LYS A 155 -6.49 15.24 -10.17
CA LYS A 155 -6.66 16.40 -11.03
C LYS A 155 -6.95 17.66 -10.21
N ALA A 156 -7.89 17.59 -9.27
CA ALA A 156 -8.21 18.72 -8.40
C ALA A 156 -7.00 19.19 -7.58
N ALA A 157 -6.19 18.25 -7.07
CA ALA A 157 -4.97 18.61 -6.33
C ALA A 157 -3.89 19.22 -7.24
N GLU A 158 -3.73 18.67 -8.45
CA GLU A 158 -2.77 19.15 -9.44
C GLU A 158 -3.11 20.54 -9.98
N GLU A 159 -4.40 20.87 -10.13
CA GLU A 159 -4.87 22.21 -10.51
C GLU A 159 -4.56 23.26 -9.44
N ILE A 160 -4.65 22.91 -8.16
CA ILE A 160 -4.32 23.82 -7.06
C ILE A 160 -2.80 23.94 -6.86
N GLY A 161 -2.09 22.81 -6.86
CA GLY A 161 -0.64 22.77 -6.64
C GLY A 161 0.20 23.10 -7.87
N GLN A 162 -0.42 23.18 -9.05
CA GLN A 162 0.25 23.39 -10.35
C GLN A 162 1.35 22.36 -10.61
N LYS A 163 1.16 21.12 -10.12
CA LYS A 163 2.10 19.99 -10.20
C LYS A 163 3.50 20.29 -9.65
N ARG A 164 3.65 21.32 -8.80
CA ARG A 164 4.92 21.68 -8.17
C ARG A 164 5.26 20.66 -7.07
N MET A 165 6.52 20.24 -7.02
CA MET A 165 7.04 19.33 -5.99
C MET A 165 8.54 19.59 -5.80
N PRO A 166 9.03 19.82 -4.56
CA PRO A 166 8.28 19.92 -3.31
C PRO A 166 7.54 21.27 -3.17
N LEU A 167 6.50 21.29 -2.32
CA LEU A 167 5.89 22.53 -1.83
C LEU A 167 6.44 22.88 -0.44
N SER A 168 6.74 24.16 -0.23
CA SER A 168 7.12 24.72 1.07
C SER A 168 5.90 24.95 1.97
N VAL A 169 6.12 25.30 3.24
CA VAL A 169 5.03 25.73 4.13
C VAL A 169 4.44 27.05 3.61
N GLU A 170 5.30 27.96 3.17
CA GLU A 170 4.97 29.27 2.62
C GLU A 170 4.07 29.13 1.39
N ASP A 171 4.40 28.22 0.46
CA ASP A 171 3.56 27.92 -0.70
C ASP A 171 2.13 27.51 -0.31
N LEU A 172 1.99 26.69 0.74
CA LEU A 172 0.68 26.24 1.22
C LEU A 172 -0.08 27.34 1.95
N LEU A 173 0.62 28.21 2.68
CA LEU A 173 0.02 29.40 3.30
C LEU A 173 -0.50 30.36 2.23
N ASP A 174 0.24 30.54 1.13
CA ASP A 174 -0.18 31.36 -0.01
C ASP A 174 -1.39 30.74 -0.72
N ILE A 175 -1.41 29.41 -0.92
CA ILE A 175 -2.59 28.72 -1.46
C ILE A 175 -3.79 28.92 -0.53
N CYS A 176 -3.64 28.76 0.79
CA CYS A 176 -4.69 29.04 1.76
C CYS A 176 -5.22 30.49 1.62
N LYS A 177 -4.33 31.47 1.52
CA LYS A 177 -4.68 32.88 1.35
C LYS A 177 -5.43 33.15 0.05
N ASN A 178 -4.97 32.58 -1.07
CA ASN A 178 -5.62 32.70 -2.37
C ASN A 178 -7.01 32.05 -2.38
N LEU A 179 -7.21 31.00 -1.58
CA LEU A 179 -8.50 30.39 -1.32
C LEU A 179 -9.30 31.14 -0.25
N GLY A 180 -8.89 32.32 0.20
CA GLY A 180 -9.61 33.11 1.21
C GLY A 180 -9.77 32.39 2.56
N LEU A 181 -8.78 31.59 2.95
CA LEU A 181 -8.71 30.95 4.27
C LEU A 181 -7.89 31.81 5.24
N THR A 182 -8.39 31.96 6.45
CA THR A 182 -7.72 32.68 7.54
C THR A 182 -7.12 31.69 8.53
N ILE A 183 -5.86 31.83 8.90
CA ILE A 183 -5.19 30.93 9.85
C ILE A 183 -5.08 31.62 11.22
N LYS A 184 -5.60 30.96 12.25
CA LYS A 184 -5.44 31.32 13.66
C LYS A 184 -4.59 30.27 14.36
N TRP A 185 -3.58 30.74 15.09
CA TRP A 185 -2.68 29.87 15.84
C TRP A 185 -3.14 29.72 17.29
N PHE A 186 -3.23 28.49 17.77
CA PHE A 186 -3.50 28.21 19.19
C PHE A 186 -2.34 27.45 19.80
N ASP A 187 -2.20 27.55 21.12
CA ASP A 187 -1.17 26.86 21.88
C ASP A 187 -1.85 25.95 22.91
N ARG A 188 -1.83 24.64 22.64
CA ARG A 188 -2.37 23.62 23.53
C ARG A 188 -1.43 22.43 23.49
N ALA A 189 -0.91 22.06 24.66
CA ALA A 189 -0.06 20.89 24.80
C ALA A 189 -0.83 19.59 24.48
N PRO A 190 -0.14 18.50 24.13
CA PRO A 190 -0.77 17.18 24.07
C PRO A 190 -1.34 16.80 25.44
N ASP A 191 -2.62 16.45 25.48
CA ASP A 191 -3.29 15.99 26.69
C ASP A 191 -3.26 14.46 26.73
N ILE A 192 -2.97 13.85 27.89
CA ILE A 192 -3.22 12.42 28.06
C ILE A 192 -4.73 12.27 28.26
N ILE A 193 -5.40 11.72 27.26
CA ILE A 193 -6.83 11.40 27.37
C ILE A 193 -6.92 9.97 27.88
N ALA A 194 -7.63 9.76 28.99
CA ALA A 194 -7.93 8.42 29.48
C ALA A 194 -8.70 7.65 28.40
N ASP A 195 -8.10 6.57 27.90
CA ASP A 195 -8.71 5.63 26.96
C ASP A 195 -9.33 4.47 27.79
N PRO A 196 -10.51 3.93 27.45
CA PRO A 196 -11.05 2.72 28.09
C PRO A 196 -10.06 1.54 28.22
N ASP A 197 -9.04 1.47 27.37
CA ASP A 197 -7.99 0.44 27.44
C ASP A 197 -6.76 0.84 28.32
N ASP A 198 -6.82 1.99 29.01
CA ASP A 198 -5.78 2.58 29.88
C ASP A 198 -4.35 2.56 29.29
N THR A 199 -4.26 2.80 27.98
CA THR A 199 -3.01 2.69 27.22
C THR A 199 -2.07 3.90 27.39
N GLY A 200 -2.49 4.96 28.09
CA GLY A 200 -1.66 6.13 28.40
C GLY A 200 -1.24 6.98 27.20
N PHE A 201 -1.93 6.89 26.07
CA PHE A 201 -1.58 7.65 24.86
C PHE A 201 -1.80 9.16 25.02
N LYS A 202 -0.85 9.95 24.48
CA LYS A 202 -1.00 11.40 24.39
C LYS A 202 -1.85 11.74 23.17
N THR A 203 -2.84 12.60 23.32
CA THR A 203 -3.65 13.11 22.22
C THR A 203 -3.38 14.59 22.01
N LEU A 204 -2.99 14.93 20.79
CA LEU A 204 -2.77 16.31 20.37
C LEU A 204 -3.83 16.72 19.36
N MET A 205 -4.58 17.76 19.68
CA MET A 205 -5.37 18.49 18.69
C MET A 205 -4.43 19.34 17.84
N ARG A 206 -4.32 19.01 16.56
CA ARG A 206 -3.34 19.61 15.65
C ARG A 206 -3.95 20.75 14.86
N SER A 207 -5.15 20.53 14.33
CA SER A 207 -5.90 21.59 13.64
C SER A 207 -7.39 21.27 13.53
N PHE A 208 -8.21 22.29 13.30
CA PHE A 208 -9.63 22.14 12.99
C PHE A 208 -10.12 23.30 12.10
N PHE A 209 -11.27 23.09 11.46
CA PHE A 209 -11.88 24.04 10.53
C PHE A 209 -13.12 24.66 11.17
N GLU A 210 -13.20 25.98 11.16
CA GLU A 210 -14.39 26.74 11.52
C GLU A 210 -14.97 27.39 10.25
N PRO A 211 -16.20 27.05 9.87
CA PRO A 211 -16.88 27.69 8.75
C PRO A 211 -17.02 29.20 8.95
N PRO A 212 -16.96 30.00 7.87
CA PRO A 212 -16.84 29.59 6.47
C PRO A 212 -15.39 29.55 5.96
N GLY A 213 -14.34 29.57 6.79
CA GLY A 213 -12.98 29.64 6.27
C GLY A 213 -11.85 29.91 7.25
N THR A 214 -12.07 29.72 8.56
CA THR A 214 -11.03 29.92 9.57
C THR A 214 -10.39 28.57 9.92
N LEU A 215 -9.07 28.47 9.79
CA LEU A 215 -8.28 27.32 10.19
C LEU A 215 -7.64 27.60 11.55
N TYR A 216 -7.91 26.77 12.54
CA TYR A 216 -7.19 26.80 13.80
C TYR A 216 -6.07 25.77 13.75
N ILE A 217 -4.83 26.20 13.98
CA ILE A 217 -3.64 25.35 13.87
C ILE A 217 -2.79 25.47 15.14
N ASN A 218 -2.35 24.32 15.66
CA ASN A 218 -1.52 24.26 16.85
C ASN A 218 -0.11 24.79 16.56
N LYS A 219 0.40 25.71 17.38
CA LYS A 219 1.75 26.29 17.24
C LYS A 219 2.86 25.24 17.25
N SER A 220 2.68 24.11 17.94
CA SER A 220 3.63 23.00 17.97
C SER A 220 3.91 22.36 16.60
N LEU A 221 3.08 22.64 15.58
CA LEU A 221 3.32 22.20 14.21
C LEU A 221 4.37 23.06 13.48
N LYS A 222 4.68 24.27 13.97
CA LYS A 222 5.71 25.13 13.36
C LYS A 222 7.09 24.47 13.38
N ASP A 223 7.38 23.73 14.44
CA ASP A 223 8.63 22.96 14.58
C ASP A 223 8.61 21.64 13.80
N ARG A 224 7.52 21.35 13.07
CA ARG A 224 7.27 20.10 12.35
C ARG A 224 6.73 20.39 10.94
N PRO A 225 7.54 21.00 10.04
CA PRO A 225 7.08 21.50 8.74
C PRO A 225 6.38 20.44 7.91
N ALA A 226 6.96 19.24 7.75
CA ALA A 226 6.32 18.11 7.08
C ALA A 226 4.88 17.81 7.55
N ARG A 227 4.61 17.96 8.86
CA ARG A 227 3.27 17.71 9.43
C ARG A 227 2.34 18.91 9.26
N LEU A 228 2.85 20.12 9.38
CA LEU A 228 2.11 21.35 9.09
C LEU A 228 1.65 21.37 7.64
N LYS A 229 2.53 21.01 6.70
CA LYS A 229 2.20 20.90 5.27
C LYS A 229 1.05 19.95 5.02
N TYR A 230 1.08 18.77 5.65
CA TYR A 230 -0.01 17.80 5.52
C TYR A 230 -1.35 18.32 6.03
N ASP A 231 -1.36 19.01 7.16
CA ASP A 231 -2.60 19.57 7.72
C ASP A 231 -3.16 20.67 6.83
N LEU A 232 -2.32 21.64 6.42
CA LEU A 232 -2.70 22.69 5.49
C LEU A 232 -3.26 22.09 4.19
N ALA A 233 -2.58 21.10 3.61
CA ALA A 233 -3.02 20.42 2.40
C ALA A 233 -4.37 19.69 2.57
N THR A 234 -4.61 19.10 3.74
CA THR A 234 -5.92 18.51 4.07
C THR A 234 -6.98 19.60 4.16
N HIS A 235 -6.64 20.79 4.69
CA HIS A 235 -7.55 21.94 4.76
C HIS A 235 -7.89 22.56 3.42
N ILE A 236 -6.90 22.66 2.55
CA ILE A 236 -7.09 23.05 1.16
C ILE A 236 -8.03 22.06 0.46
N GLY A 237 -7.80 20.75 0.63
CA GLY A 237 -8.66 19.71 0.05
C GLY A 237 -10.12 19.83 0.47
N HIS A 238 -10.40 20.05 1.74
CA HIS A 238 -11.76 20.27 2.22
C HIS A 238 -12.43 21.49 1.57
N THR A 239 -11.69 22.60 1.46
CA THR A 239 -12.20 23.83 0.84
C THR A 239 -12.51 23.64 -0.64
N VAL A 240 -11.64 22.93 -1.35
CA VAL A 240 -11.75 22.69 -2.80
C VAL A 240 -12.85 21.69 -3.13
N LEU A 241 -12.94 20.59 -2.36
CA LEU A 241 -13.85 19.48 -2.65
C LEU A 241 -15.26 19.66 -2.05
N HIS A 242 -15.39 20.40 -0.94
CA HIS A 242 -16.64 20.46 -0.17
C HIS A 242 -17.15 21.88 0.10
N GLY A 243 -16.61 22.90 -0.57
CA GLY A 243 -17.20 24.24 -0.58
C GLY A 243 -17.32 24.90 0.79
N ARG A 244 -16.50 24.48 1.78
CA ARG A 244 -16.44 25.05 3.14
C ARG A 244 -17.68 24.80 4.00
N ASP A 245 -18.48 23.78 3.68
CA ASP A 245 -19.77 23.48 4.32
C ASP A 245 -19.73 23.05 5.80
N GLY A 246 -18.53 22.97 6.40
CA GLY A 246 -18.33 22.79 7.84
C GLY A 246 -18.45 21.38 8.37
N LEU A 247 -18.79 20.42 7.53
CA LEU A 247 -18.88 19.01 7.91
C LEU A 247 -17.50 18.35 7.86
N ARG A 248 -16.61 18.76 8.77
CA ARG A 248 -15.24 18.27 8.84
C ARG A 248 -14.83 17.78 10.21
N SER A 249 -14.15 16.62 10.23
CA SER A 249 -13.56 16.10 11.46
C SER A 249 -12.39 16.96 11.95
N VAL A 250 -12.25 17.05 13.28
CA VAL A 250 -11.07 17.61 13.93
C VAL A 250 -9.82 16.79 13.57
N SER A 251 -8.70 17.45 13.28
CA SER A 251 -7.42 16.79 13.02
C SER A 251 -6.68 16.54 14.33
N ALA A 252 -6.86 15.35 14.89
CA ALA A 252 -6.16 14.88 16.10
C ALA A 252 -5.18 13.71 15.80
N VAL A 253 -4.17 13.55 16.66
CA VAL A 253 -3.23 12.41 16.63
C VAL A 253 -3.07 11.86 18.04
N GLY A 254 -2.90 10.53 18.18
CA GLY A 254 -2.81 9.86 19.48
C GLY A 254 -3.93 8.88 19.80
N GLY A 255 -4.09 8.62 21.10
CA GLY A 255 -5.03 7.68 21.71
C GLY A 255 -6.47 7.97 21.36
N ASN A 256 -7.23 6.91 21.08
CA ASN A 256 -8.63 6.94 20.67
C ASN A 256 -9.03 8.03 19.65
N THR A 257 -8.20 8.33 18.64
CA THR A 257 -8.57 9.29 17.57
C THR A 257 -9.75 8.88 16.68
N PHE A 258 -10.26 7.64 16.82
CA PHE A 258 -11.56 7.28 16.28
C PHE A 258 -12.71 8.03 17.01
N ASP A 259 -12.58 8.21 18.32
CA ASP A 259 -13.51 8.94 19.21
C ASP A 259 -13.09 10.41 19.46
N ALA A 260 -11.79 10.76 19.40
CA ALA A 260 -11.38 12.17 19.51
C ALA A 260 -11.84 13.01 18.30
N LYS A 261 -12.26 12.35 17.21
CA LYS A 261 -12.97 12.96 16.08
C LYS A 261 -14.50 12.97 16.27
N SER A 262 -15.03 12.35 17.32
CA SER A 262 -16.45 12.29 17.71
C SER A 262 -16.75 13.17 18.93
N TRP A 263 -16.26 14.42 18.94
CA TRP A 263 -16.81 15.40 19.89
C TRP A 263 -18.29 15.74 19.60
N SER A 264 -18.88 15.15 18.55
CA SER A 264 -20.32 14.97 18.39
C SER A 264 -20.77 13.70 19.10
N SER A 265 -21.74 13.85 20.02
CA SER A 265 -22.48 12.81 20.73
C SER A 265 -22.48 11.43 20.04
N GLN A 266 -21.93 10.42 20.71
CA GLN A 266 -22.04 9.01 20.29
C GLN A 266 -23.52 8.61 20.27
N SER A 267 -24.18 8.69 19.11
CA SER A 267 -25.49 8.07 18.93
C SER A 267 -25.28 6.56 18.78
N GLN A 268 -26.09 5.77 19.48
CA GLN A 268 -26.09 4.31 19.35
C GLN A 268 -26.63 3.86 17.98
N THR A 269 -27.25 4.76 17.23
CA THR A 269 -27.72 4.53 15.86
C THR A 269 -26.66 4.94 14.84
N VAL A 270 -26.47 4.11 13.81
CA VAL A 270 -25.60 4.41 12.66
C VAL A 270 -26.18 5.61 11.92
N ASP A 271 -25.60 6.80 12.11
CA ASP A 271 -25.97 8.00 11.36
C ASP A 271 -25.21 8.04 10.03
N SER A 272 -25.95 8.22 8.93
CA SER A 272 -25.41 8.52 7.60
C SER A 272 -24.37 9.64 7.59
N LYS A 273 -24.46 10.61 8.52
CA LYS A 273 -23.49 11.69 8.67
C LYS A 273 -22.10 11.19 9.05
N ASP A 274 -21.98 10.16 9.89
CA ASP A 274 -20.68 9.60 10.29
C ASP A 274 -19.96 8.95 9.12
N ILE A 275 -20.71 8.26 8.26
CA ILE A 275 -20.21 7.66 7.03
C ILE A 275 -19.74 8.77 6.08
N LEU A 276 -20.54 9.84 5.92
CA LEU A 276 -20.16 10.98 5.10
C LEU A 276 -18.90 11.68 5.63
N HIS A 277 -18.76 11.87 6.95
CA HIS A 277 -17.55 12.43 7.55
C HIS A 277 -16.33 11.54 7.30
N ALA A 278 -16.46 10.21 7.42
CA ALA A 278 -15.39 9.29 7.10
C ALA A 278 -14.97 9.38 5.62
N TRP A 279 -15.94 9.48 4.72
CA TRP A 279 -15.72 9.61 3.27
C TRP A 279 -14.97 10.90 2.94
N ARG A 280 -15.42 12.03 3.46
CA ARG A 280 -14.78 13.34 3.25
C ARG A 280 -13.38 13.42 3.84
N ASP A 281 -13.18 12.84 5.03
CA ASP A 281 -11.87 12.72 5.64
C ASP A 281 -10.90 11.93 4.72
N PHE A 282 -11.40 10.87 4.09
CA PHE A 282 -10.64 10.11 3.09
C PHE A 282 -10.31 10.95 1.86
N GLU A 283 -11.30 11.62 1.24
CA GLU A 283 -11.10 12.46 0.05
C GLU A 283 -10.09 13.57 0.31
N CYS A 284 -10.23 14.29 1.42
CA CYS A 284 -9.31 15.34 1.83
C CYS A 284 -7.91 14.81 2.11
N SER A 285 -7.80 13.62 2.73
CA SER A 285 -6.52 12.97 3.01
C SER A 285 -5.83 12.50 1.73
N PHE A 286 -6.58 11.99 0.75
CA PHE A 286 -6.04 11.59 -0.55
C PHE A 286 -5.58 12.82 -1.33
N PHE A 287 -6.43 13.85 -1.39
CA PHE A 287 -6.12 15.15 -1.99
C PHE A 287 -4.85 15.75 -1.39
N ALA A 288 -4.69 15.74 -0.06
CA ALA A 288 -3.50 16.27 0.60
C ALA A 288 -2.22 15.56 0.13
N GLY A 289 -2.29 14.23 -0.02
CA GLY A 289 -1.19 13.45 -0.59
C GLY A 289 -0.91 13.82 -2.04
N ALA A 290 -1.94 13.99 -2.87
CA ALA A 290 -1.79 14.38 -4.27
C ALA A 290 -1.28 15.82 -4.44
N LEU A 291 -1.64 16.74 -3.54
CA LEU A 291 -1.17 18.13 -3.57
C LEU A 291 0.32 18.22 -3.23
N LEU A 292 0.75 17.55 -2.15
CA LEU A 292 2.15 17.54 -1.70
C LEU A 292 3.04 16.68 -2.61
N CYS A 293 2.46 15.64 -3.20
CA CYS A 293 3.13 14.67 -4.04
C CYS A 293 2.27 14.39 -5.30
N PRO A 294 2.30 15.30 -6.30
CA PRO A 294 1.56 15.17 -7.56
C PRO A 294 1.95 13.90 -8.32
N LYS A 295 1.02 13.33 -9.10
CA LYS A 295 1.16 11.96 -9.62
C LYS A 295 2.42 11.73 -10.44
N VAL A 296 2.65 12.55 -11.47
CA VAL A 296 3.78 12.40 -12.39
C VAL A 296 5.12 12.72 -11.71
N PRO A 297 5.29 13.90 -11.06
CA PRO A 297 6.51 14.20 -10.30
C PRO A 297 6.86 13.14 -9.25
N SER A 298 5.87 12.64 -8.51
CA SER A 298 6.10 11.65 -7.47
C SER A 298 6.53 10.30 -8.03
N ARG A 299 5.92 9.86 -9.14
CA ARG A 299 6.33 8.62 -9.82
C ARG A 299 7.79 8.69 -10.26
N GLN A 300 8.18 9.80 -10.89
CA GLN A 300 9.57 10.02 -11.31
C GLN A 300 10.53 10.06 -10.11
N PHE A 301 10.16 10.78 -9.06
CA PHE A 301 10.94 10.89 -7.83
C PHE A 301 11.14 9.52 -7.14
N LEU A 302 10.07 8.73 -7.00
CA LEU A 302 10.14 7.39 -6.41
C LEU A 302 11.04 6.46 -7.22
N SER A 303 10.93 6.48 -8.55
CA SER A 303 11.81 5.70 -9.43
C SER A 303 13.27 6.14 -9.28
N ARG A 304 13.55 7.45 -9.32
CA ARG A 304 14.92 7.98 -9.17
C ARG A 304 15.58 7.60 -7.85
N ASN A 305 14.79 7.44 -6.79
CA ASN A 305 15.27 7.09 -5.45
C ASN A 305 15.02 5.61 -5.08
N ALA A 306 14.72 4.75 -6.06
CA ALA A 306 14.47 3.32 -5.89
C ALA A 306 13.49 2.99 -4.73
N TYR A 307 12.46 3.83 -4.55
CA TYR A 307 11.45 3.73 -3.49
C TYR A 307 12.02 3.72 -2.06
N SER A 308 13.21 4.29 -1.85
CA SER A 308 13.83 4.40 -0.52
C SER A 308 13.02 5.30 0.41
N LEU A 309 12.75 4.85 1.64
CA LEU A 309 12.00 5.63 2.64
C LEU A 309 12.73 6.89 3.11
N GLN A 310 14.06 6.92 3.01
CA GLN A 310 14.87 8.07 3.40
C GLN A 310 14.61 9.28 2.50
N SER A 311 14.17 9.04 1.26
CA SER A 311 13.85 10.07 0.28
C SER A 311 12.69 10.99 0.71
N ALA A 312 11.87 10.58 1.69
CA ALA A 312 10.82 11.42 2.27
C ALA A 312 11.37 12.76 2.81
N LYS A 313 12.61 12.75 3.33
CA LYS A 313 13.28 13.95 3.84
C LYS A 313 13.57 14.97 2.74
N LEU A 314 13.85 14.52 1.51
CA LEU A 314 14.13 15.41 0.36
C LEU A 314 12.90 16.20 -0.08
N LEU A 315 11.69 15.68 0.19
CA LEU A 315 10.43 16.36 -0.07
C LEU A 315 9.89 17.09 1.18
N ASP A 316 10.58 16.95 2.32
CA ASP A 316 10.11 17.39 3.62
C ASP A 316 8.66 16.91 3.88
N VAL A 317 8.39 15.63 3.64
CA VAL A 317 7.11 14.98 3.97
C VAL A 317 7.36 13.85 4.96
N THR A 318 6.32 13.42 5.68
CA THR A 318 6.46 12.27 6.58
C THR A 318 6.59 10.97 5.77
N THR A 319 7.27 9.97 6.33
CA THR A 319 7.39 8.65 5.69
C THR A 319 6.02 8.02 5.40
N ALA A 320 5.03 8.25 6.27
CA ALA A 320 3.65 7.82 6.05
C ALA A 320 3.03 8.39 4.77
N VAL A 321 3.28 9.68 4.46
CA VAL A 321 2.80 10.32 3.23
C VAL A 321 3.48 9.70 2.02
N LEU A 322 4.81 9.55 2.05
CA LEU A 322 5.56 8.93 0.95
C LEU A 322 5.06 7.50 0.66
N MET A 323 4.93 6.66 1.70
CA MET A 323 4.43 5.28 1.57
C MET A 323 3.01 5.22 0.99
N ARG A 324 2.09 6.06 1.48
CA ARG A 324 0.73 6.13 0.93
C ARG A 324 0.72 6.58 -0.54
N ARG A 325 1.68 7.41 -0.96
CA ARG A 325 1.81 7.79 -2.36
C ARG A 325 2.40 6.67 -3.21
N MET A 326 3.33 5.86 -2.69
CA MET A 326 3.79 4.66 -3.40
C MET A 326 2.62 3.79 -3.85
N THR A 327 1.64 3.55 -2.97
CA THR A 327 0.46 2.73 -3.28
C THR A 327 -0.49 3.36 -4.31
N ALA A 328 -0.41 4.68 -4.52
CA ALA A 328 -1.30 5.43 -5.40
C ALA A 328 -0.66 5.82 -6.74
N VAL A 329 0.68 5.90 -6.84
CA VAL A 329 1.38 6.38 -8.05
C VAL A 329 2.32 5.36 -8.69
N SER A 330 2.77 4.33 -7.97
CA SER A 330 3.65 3.28 -8.50
C SER A 330 3.10 2.66 -9.79
N PRO A 331 3.92 2.28 -10.78
CA PRO A 331 3.47 1.49 -11.93
C PRO A 331 2.99 0.09 -11.52
N TYR A 332 3.65 -0.52 -10.53
CA TYR A 332 3.25 -1.79 -9.96
C TYR A 332 2.02 -1.61 -9.06
N PRO A 333 0.90 -2.34 -9.24
CA PRO A 333 -0.34 -2.09 -8.49
C PRO A 333 -0.50 -2.92 -7.22
N HIS A 334 0.31 -3.97 -7.03
CA HIS A 334 0.12 -4.94 -5.94
C HIS A 334 0.79 -4.48 -4.64
N TRP A 335 0.31 -3.37 -4.07
CA TRP A 335 0.79 -2.79 -2.81
C TRP A 335 -0.16 -3.02 -1.65
N HIS A 336 0.40 -2.96 -0.44
CA HIS A 336 -0.34 -2.73 0.79
C HIS A 336 0.35 -1.66 1.64
N TYR A 337 -0.42 -1.05 2.56
CA TYR A 337 0.09 -0.08 3.53
C TYR A 337 -0.60 -0.29 4.87
N PHE A 338 0.17 -0.25 5.95
CA PHE A 338 -0.29 -0.32 7.33
C PHE A 338 0.28 0.81 8.17
N ASP A 339 -0.54 1.32 9.08
CA ASP A 339 -0.16 2.27 10.14
C ASP A 339 -0.65 1.68 11.47
N ALA A 340 0.28 1.22 12.30
CA ALA A 340 0.00 0.41 13.48
C ALA A 340 0.50 1.09 14.75
N TYR A 341 -0.38 1.21 15.75
CA TYR A 341 -0.05 1.72 17.07
C TYR A 341 -0.01 0.55 18.07
N PRO A 342 0.86 0.60 19.10
CA PRO A 342 0.77 -0.33 20.21
C PRO A 342 -0.64 -0.32 20.86
N PRO A 343 -1.12 -1.43 21.44
CA PRO A 343 -0.56 -2.78 21.45
C PRO A 343 -0.93 -3.61 20.19
N GLY A 344 -1.02 -3.00 19.00
CA GLY A 344 -1.32 -3.71 17.73
C GLY A 344 -2.55 -3.17 16.96
N LYS A 345 -3.03 -1.97 17.28
CA LYS A 345 -4.18 -1.33 16.63
C LYS A 345 -3.77 -0.77 15.27
N LEU A 346 -4.37 -1.29 14.20
CA LEU A 346 -4.20 -0.75 12.84
C LEU A 346 -5.10 0.48 12.63
N ARG A 347 -4.48 1.66 12.53
CA ARG A 347 -5.18 2.93 12.32
C ARG A 347 -5.55 3.16 10.86
N ALA A 348 -4.63 2.88 9.94
CA ALA A 348 -4.83 3.00 8.51
C ALA A 348 -4.36 1.72 7.82
N VAL A 349 -5.16 1.25 6.86
CA VAL A 349 -4.93 0.00 6.16
C VAL A 349 -5.35 0.14 4.70
N TYR A 350 -4.49 -0.26 3.78
CA TYR A 350 -4.77 -0.41 2.36
C TYR A 350 -4.19 -1.74 1.85
N ARG A 351 -4.91 -2.44 0.97
CA ARG A 351 -4.57 -3.80 0.51
C ARG A 351 -4.82 -4.02 -0.98
N GLY A 352 -4.23 -3.19 -1.83
CA GLY A 352 -4.30 -3.36 -3.29
C GLY A 352 -3.79 -4.72 -3.79
N ASN A 353 -2.97 -5.40 -3.00
CA ASN A 353 -2.48 -6.75 -3.29
C ASN A 353 -3.34 -7.90 -2.73
N GLY A 354 -4.27 -7.62 -1.81
CA GLY A 354 -5.12 -8.66 -1.23
C GLY A 354 -4.59 -9.43 -0.06
N ILE A 355 -3.54 -8.94 0.56
CA ILE A 355 -3.04 -9.56 1.79
C ILE A 355 -4.19 -9.71 2.80
N PRO A 356 -4.54 -10.93 3.24
CA PRO A 356 -5.60 -11.12 4.22
C PRO A 356 -5.17 -10.52 5.55
N LEU A 357 -6.07 -9.82 6.23
CA LEU A 357 -5.76 -9.20 7.51
C LEU A 357 -5.99 -10.17 8.67
N PRO A 358 -5.22 -10.03 9.76
CA PRO A 358 -5.36 -10.85 10.96
C PRO A 358 -6.55 -10.46 11.84
N TRP A 359 -7.76 -10.32 11.29
CA TRP A 359 -8.91 -9.87 12.08
C TRP A 359 -9.50 -10.95 13.01
N GLY A 360 -9.49 -10.62 14.32
CA GLY A 360 -10.70 -10.47 15.15
C GLY A 360 -11.17 -9.01 15.16
N ASN A 361 -12.34 -8.70 15.76
CA ASN A 361 -13.08 -7.41 15.74
C ASN A 361 -12.26 -6.12 15.55
N LEU A 362 -12.85 -5.13 14.85
CA LEU A 362 -12.33 -3.77 14.54
C LEU A 362 -11.73 -2.95 15.71
N LYS A 363 -11.83 -3.45 16.94
CA LYS A 363 -11.36 -2.80 18.18
C LYS A 363 -9.98 -3.31 18.64
N MET A 364 -9.75 -4.62 18.63
CA MET A 364 -8.52 -5.23 19.10
C MET A 364 -8.19 -6.51 18.33
N MET A 365 -6.89 -6.71 18.08
CA MET A 365 -6.40 -7.90 17.42
C MET A 365 -6.34 -9.05 18.43
N ASN A 366 -7.27 -9.99 18.32
CA ASN A 366 -7.15 -11.25 19.03
C ASN A 366 -6.10 -12.10 18.30
N ASP A 367 -4.92 -12.23 18.91
CA ASP A 367 -3.86 -13.15 18.50
C ASP A 367 -3.16 -12.77 17.15
N PRO A 368 -2.45 -11.60 17.08
CA PRO A 368 -1.62 -11.26 15.93
C PRO A 368 -0.52 -12.29 15.70
N CYS A 369 -0.28 -12.65 14.43
CA CYS A 369 0.99 -13.27 14.09
C CYS A 369 2.14 -12.25 14.27
N GLN A 370 2.94 -12.40 15.34
CA GLN A 370 4.05 -11.51 15.67
C GLN A 370 5.16 -11.48 14.60
N ASN A 371 5.19 -12.47 13.70
CA ASN A 371 6.18 -12.56 12.64
C ASN A 371 5.90 -11.63 11.46
N TRP A 372 4.75 -10.94 11.41
CA TRP A 372 4.55 -9.89 10.42
C TRP A 372 5.50 -8.73 10.73
N SER A 373 6.16 -8.22 9.68
CA SER A 373 7.13 -7.11 9.79
C SER A 373 6.61 -5.94 10.64
N VAL A 374 5.34 -5.55 10.48
CA VAL A 374 4.73 -4.45 11.23
C VAL A 374 4.60 -4.74 12.73
N PHE A 375 4.21 -5.96 13.13
CA PHE A 375 4.03 -6.33 14.55
C PHE A 375 5.37 -6.64 15.22
N ASN A 376 6.27 -7.31 14.50
CA ASN A 376 7.65 -7.52 14.95
C ASN A 376 8.33 -6.17 15.27
N MET A 377 8.19 -5.20 14.37
CA MET A 377 8.77 -3.86 14.56
C MET A 377 8.12 -3.08 15.72
N LEU A 378 6.84 -3.30 16.03
CA LEU A 378 6.16 -2.66 17.18
C LEU A 378 6.77 -3.07 18.51
N GLY A 379 7.24 -4.32 18.63
CA GLY A 379 7.98 -4.80 19.80
C GLY A 379 9.45 -4.37 19.83
N SER A 380 9.98 -3.85 18.72
CA SER A 380 11.39 -3.48 18.60
C SER A 380 11.69 -2.08 19.16
N LYS A 381 12.94 -1.87 19.58
CA LYS A 381 13.46 -0.54 19.97
C LYS A 381 14.22 0.18 18.84
N SER A 382 14.30 -0.43 17.66
CA SER A 382 15.04 0.12 16.53
C SER A 382 14.23 1.19 15.82
N ASP A 383 14.90 2.31 15.49
CA ASP A 383 14.33 3.36 14.63
C ASP A 383 14.83 3.23 13.17
N GLN A 384 15.62 2.19 12.86
CA GLN A 384 16.09 1.90 11.50
C GLN A 384 15.03 1.14 10.70
N PRO A 385 14.86 1.43 9.40
CA PRO A 385 13.98 0.65 8.54
C PRO A 385 14.34 -0.84 8.53
N ALA A 386 13.31 -1.68 8.46
CA ALA A 386 13.42 -3.13 8.43
C ALA A 386 12.68 -3.67 7.21
N ALA A 387 13.46 -4.16 6.23
CA ALA A 387 12.92 -4.93 5.12
C ALA A 387 12.76 -6.41 5.55
N GLN A 388 11.68 -7.05 5.13
CA GLN A 388 11.38 -8.44 5.46
C GLN A 388 10.71 -9.13 4.27
N ILE A 389 11.23 -10.31 3.88
CA ILE A 389 10.57 -11.22 2.96
C ILE A 389 9.70 -12.17 3.79
N SER A 390 8.45 -12.35 3.38
CA SER A 390 7.47 -13.14 4.11
C SER A 390 6.69 -14.06 3.20
N VAL A 391 6.57 -15.33 3.57
CA VAL A 391 5.64 -16.27 2.94
C VAL A 391 4.39 -16.37 3.79
N LEU A 392 3.26 -16.02 3.20
CA LEU A 392 1.95 -16.16 3.82
C LEU A 392 1.24 -17.39 3.26
N LYS A 393 0.89 -18.33 4.13
CA LYS A 393 0.06 -19.49 3.77
C LYS A 393 -1.29 -19.39 4.45
N ASN A 394 -2.37 -19.46 3.67
CA ASN A 394 -3.75 -19.39 4.13
C ASN A 394 -4.60 -20.46 3.44
N GLY A 395 -4.66 -21.65 4.03
CA GLY A 395 -5.22 -22.83 3.36
C GLY A 395 -4.34 -23.22 2.16
N GLU A 396 -4.95 -23.34 0.99
CA GLU A 396 -4.28 -23.65 -0.29
C GLU A 396 -3.64 -22.41 -0.96
N ASP A 397 -3.98 -21.18 -0.54
CA ASP A 397 -3.37 -19.97 -1.11
C ASP A 397 -2.06 -19.66 -0.39
N ALA A 398 -0.97 -19.56 -1.16
CA ALA A 398 0.34 -19.16 -0.67
C ALA A 398 0.82 -17.93 -1.45
N ARG A 399 1.40 -16.97 -0.74
CA ARG A 399 1.82 -15.69 -1.34
C ARG A 399 3.16 -15.25 -0.79
N LEU A 400 3.94 -14.59 -1.64
CA LEU A 400 5.25 -14.06 -1.32
C LEU A 400 5.17 -12.53 -1.23
N TYR A 401 5.47 -12.00 -0.05
CA TYR A 401 5.51 -10.57 0.19
C TYR A 401 6.93 -10.11 0.49
N CYS A 402 7.21 -8.87 0.12
CA CYS A 402 8.29 -8.11 0.72
C CYS A 402 7.72 -6.82 1.29
N CYS A 403 8.12 -6.47 2.51
CA CYS A 403 7.64 -5.30 3.22
C CYS A 403 8.81 -4.51 3.79
N GLU A 404 8.66 -3.20 3.89
CA GLU A 404 9.55 -2.33 4.65
C GLU A 404 8.76 -1.62 5.76
N SER A 405 9.21 -1.81 7.00
CA SER A 405 8.62 -1.22 8.21
C SER A 405 9.58 -0.24 8.86
N ILE A 406 9.06 0.87 9.38
CA ILE A 406 9.83 1.85 10.15
C ILE A 406 9.03 2.32 11.36
N ARG A 407 9.72 2.43 12.49
CA ARG A 407 9.18 2.97 13.74
C ARG A 407 9.35 4.48 13.73
N VAL A 408 8.26 5.21 13.95
CA VAL A 408 8.25 6.67 13.94
C VAL A 408 7.43 7.21 15.10
N LYS A 409 7.60 8.50 15.40
CA LYS A 409 6.81 9.21 16.40
C LYS A 409 5.77 10.08 15.71
N ASP A 410 4.55 10.08 16.26
CA ASP A 410 3.52 11.03 15.86
C ASP A 410 3.76 12.43 16.46
N ALA A 411 2.92 13.41 16.13
CA ALA A 411 3.08 14.78 16.62
C ALA A 411 2.79 14.94 18.13
N ALA A 412 2.11 13.96 18.76
CA ALA A 412 1.92 13.90 20.20
C ALA A 412 3.08 13.16 20.92
N GLY A 413 4.03 12.61 20.16
CA GLY A 413 5.20 11.88 20.68
C GLY A 413 4.97 10.38 20.88
N ASN A 414 3.83 9.84 20.46
CA ASN A 414 3.55 8.41 20.57
C ASN A 414 4.28 7.65 19.46
N PHE A 415 4.81 6.48 19.80
CA PHE A 415 5.40 5.58 18.82
C PHE A 415 4.33 4.83 18.04
N HIS A 416 4.57 4.68 16.74
CA HIS A 416 3.82 3.79 15.87
C HIS A 416 4.75 3.23 14.78
N VAL A 417 4.28 2.23 14.05
CA VAL A 417 4.99 1.65 12.92
C VAL A 417 4.20 1.88 11.65
N VAL A 418 4.85 2.44 10.64
CA VAL A 418 4.33 2.47 9.28
C VAL A 418 5.03 1.43 8.43
N CYS A 419 4.26 0.73 7.61
CA CYS A 419 4.72 -0.36 6.77
C CYS A 419 4.14 -0.22 5.37
N ALA A 420 4.98 -0.34 4.36
CA ALA A 420 4.56 -0.54 2.98
C ALA A 420 5.11 -1.89 2.50
N GLY A 421 4.38 -2.56 1.62
CA GLY A 421 4.89 -3.80 1.03
C GLY A 421 4.18 -4.17 -0.25
N ILE A 422 4.75 -5.13 -0.95
CA ILE A 422 4.28 -5.61 -2.24
C ILE A 422 4.09 -7.12 -2.24
N ASP A 423 3.13 -7.60 -3.02
CA ASP A 423 3.08 -9.01 -3.45
C ASP A 423 4.04 -9.21 -4.60
N MET A 424 4.98 -10.16 -4.50
CA MET A 424 5.97 -10.42 -5.54
C MET A 424 5.49 -11.45 -6.57
N GLY A 425 4.41 -12.18 -6.30
CA GLY A 425 3.90 -13.23 -7.18
C GLY A 425 3.64 -12.74 -8.62
N PRO A 426 2.83 -11.67 -8.82
CA PRO A 426 2.55 -11.16 -10.16
C PRO A 426 3.79 -10.69 -10.93
N ALA A 427 4.82 -10.20 -10.22
CA ALA A 427 6.09 -9.81 -10.83
C ALA A 427 6.95 -11.02 -11.24
N LEU A 428 6.90 -12.13 -10.50
CA LEU A 428 7.54 -13.39 -10.91
C LEU A 428 6.84 -13.97 -12.15
N GLU A 429 5.51 -13.99 -12.14
CA GLU A 429 4.70 -14.51 -13.26
C GLU A 429 4.94 -13.72 -14.55
N SER A 430 5.08 -12.38 -14.48
CA SER A 430 5.37 -11.55 -15.66
C SER A 430 6.74 -11.84 -16.28
N GLN A 431 7.65 -12.49 -15.54
CA GLN A 431 8.94 -12.95 -16.05
C GLN A 431 8.93 -14.38 -16.59
N GLY A 432 7.77 -15.05 -16.58
CA GLY A 432 7.62 -16.45 -17.00
C GLY A 432 8.02 -17.45 -15.91
N VAL A 433 8.08 -17.01 -14.64
CA VAL A 433 8.42 -17.86 -13.50
C VAL A 433 7.15 -18.27 -12.77
N ALA A 434 6.99 -19.57 -12.50
CA ALA A 434 5.91 -20.06 -11.65
C ALA A 434 6.15 -19.57 -10.21
N ALA A 435 5.32 -18.63 -9.75
CA ALA A 435 5.45 -18.05 -8.41
C ALA A 435 5.30 -19.11 -7.31
N ASP A 436 4.42 -20.09 -7.51
CA ASP A 436 4.15 -21.16 -6.54
C ASP A 436 5.41 -22.01 -6.25
N ASP A 437 6.26 -22.26 -7.25
CA ASP A 437 7.52 -22.99 -7.06
C ASP A 437 8.49 -22.22 -6.15
N VAL A 438 8.61 -20.90 -6.38
CA VAL A 438 9.48 -20.02 -5.59
C VAL A 438 8.95 -19.90 -4.16
N ILE A 439 7.62 -19.79 -4.01
CA ILE A 439 6.95 -19.74 -2.71
C ILE A 439 7.19 -21.04 -1.93
N ALA A 440 7.02 -22.20 -2.56
CA ALA A 440 7.25 -23.50 -1.95
C ALA A 440 8.71 -23.67 -1.51
N GLU A 441 9.66 -23.31 -2.37
CA GLU A 441 11.11 -23.37 -2.06
C GLU A 441 11.45 -22.55 -0.81
N ILE A 442 10.94 -21.32 -0.70
CA ILE A 442 11.17 -20.46 0.47
C ILE A 442 10.42 -20.99 1.70
N PHE A 443 9.18 -21.46 1.51
CA PHE A 443 8.37 -22.01 2.60
C PHE A 443 9.07 -23.20 3.24
N ASP A 444 9.52 -24.18 2.46
CA ASP A 444 10.17 -25.40 2.94
C ASP A 444 11.48 -25.09 3.67
N ALA A 445 12.28 -24.16 3.14
CA ALA A 445 13.49 -23.70 3.81
C ALA A 445 13.19 -23.05 5.17
N CYS A 446 12.20 -22.14 5.21
CA CYS A 446 11.78 -21.53 6.46
C CYS A 446 11.22 -22.57 7.42
N GLN A 447 10.43 -23.52 6.93
CA GLN A 447 9.81 -24.58 7.71
C GLN A 447 10.88 -25.45 8.40
N ALA A 448 11.94 -25.82 7.68
CA ALA A 448 13.10 -26.51 8.25
C ALA A 448 13.84 -25.70 9.32
N GLY A 449 13.82 -24.37 9.23
CA GLY A 449 14.39 -23.43 10.20
C GLY A 449 13.45 -23.00 11.34
N GLY A 450 12.38 -23.75 11.63
CA GLY A 450 11.41 -23.37 12.67
C GLY A 450 10.54 -22.15 12.29
N GLY A 451 10.42 -21.91 10.98
CA GLY A 451 9.63 -20.90 10.29
C GLY A 451 10.37 -19.61 9.93
N SER A 452 11.69 -19.56 10.09
CA SER A 452 12.56 -18.51 9.56
C SER A 452 13.81 -19.14 8.96
N ALA A 453 14.24 -18.69 7.78
CA ALA A 453 15.49 -19.15 7.17
C ALA A 453 16.01 -18.17 6.12
N ALA A 454 17.29 -18.26 5.79
CA ALA A 454 17.84 -17.58 4.62
C ALA A 454 17.11 -18.03 3.34
N VAL A 455 16.85 -17.08 2.43
CA VAL A 455 16.21 -17.38 1.14
C VAL A 455 17.14 -18.26 0.29
N PRO A 456 16.66 -19.41 -0.21
CA PRO A 456 17.44 -20.30 -1.08
C PRO A 456 18.03 -19.60 -2.31
N ALA A 457 19.20 -20.05 -2.78
CA ALA A 457 19.99 -19.31 -3.77
C ALA A 457 19.24 -19.04 -5.10
N ARG A 458 18.45 -20.00 -5.58
CA ARG A 458 17.63 -19.85 -6.79
C ARG A 458 16.55 -18.78 -6.57
N ALA A 459 15.75 -18.93 -5.50
CA ALA A 459 14.73 -17.95 -5.12
C ALA A 459 15.33 -16.55 -4.89
N ALA A 460 16.49 -16.44 -4.25
CA ALA A 460 17.18 -15.19 -4.00
C ALA A 460 17.61 -14.50 -5.30
N LYS A 461 18.09 -15.25 -6.31
CA LYS A 461 18.42 -14.70 -7.64
C LYS A 461 17.18 -14.10 -8.31
N LEU A 462 16.04 -14.82 -8.25
CA LEU A 462 14.77 -14.35 -8.79
C LEU A 462 14.25 -13.11 -8.05
N ILE A 463 14.35 -13.06 -6.72
CA ILE A 463 13.93 -11.89 -5.95
C ILE A 463 14.82 -10.67 -6.23
N ARG A 464 16.14 -10.85 -6.42
CA ARG A 464 17.02 -9.76 -6.90
C ARG A 464 16.58 -9.25 -8.28
N SER A 465 16.17 -10.16 -9.16
CA SER A 465 15.57 -9.82 -10.45
C SER A 465 14.36 -8.92 -10.30
N ILE A 466 13.42 -9.32 -9.45
CA ILE A 466 12.21 -8.53 -9.17
C ILE A 466 12.56 -7.19 -8.52
N ALA A 467 13.53 -7.13 -7.60
CA ALA A 467 13.97 -5.87 -7.01
C ALA A 467 14.47 -4.88 -8.08
N ASN A 468 15.25 -5.38 -9.04
CA ASN A 468 15.76 -4.61 -10.18
C ASN A 468 14.65 -4.18 -11.14
N ILE A 469 13.77 -5.11 -11.53
CA ILE A 469 12.66 -4.86 -12.46
C ILE A 469 11.61 -3.95 -11.84
N LEU A 470 11.36 -3.99 -10.54
CA LEU A 470 10.42 -3.06 -9.90
C LEU A 470 11.12 -1.74 -9.53
N ASN A 471 12.45 -1.73 -9.50
CA ASN A 471 13.29 -0.65 -9.02
C ASN A 471 12.99 -0.30 -7.56
N ILE A 472 12.82 -1.32 -6.71
CA ILE A 472 12.45 -1.18 -5.31
C ILE A 472 13.59 -1.72 -4.45
N GLU A 473 14.40 -0.82 -3.90
CA GLU A 473 15.65 -1.12 -3.19
C GLU A 473 15.45 -2.08 -2.01
N TRP A 474 14.39 -1.86 -1.23
CA TRP A 474 14.14 -2.64 -0.02
C TRP A 474 13.73 -4.10 -0.30
N VAL A 475 13.34 -4.44 -1.54
CA VAL A 475 13.16 -5.84 -1.94
C VAL A 475 14.50 -6.58 -1.95
N GLY A 476 15.55 -5.93 -2.46
CA GLY A 476 16.91 -6.46 -2.43
C GLY A 476 17.44 -6.58 -1.00
N ARG A 477 17.29 -5.54 -0.18
CA ARG A 477 17.69 -5.57 1.24
C ARG A 477 16.95 -6.63 2.06
N GLY A 478 15.72 -6.98 1.67
CA GLY A 478 14.96 -8.07 2.29
C GLY A 478 15.68 -9.41 2.27
N LEU A 479 16.60 -9.63 1.31
CA LEU A 479 17.42 -10.84 1.19
C LEU A 479 18.62 -10.90 2.15
N GLU A 480 18.97 -9.78 2.78
CA GLU A 480 20.06 -9.71 3.77
C GLU A 480 19.65 -10.32 5.12
N ARG A 481 18.36 -10.56 5.31
CA ARG A 481 17.75 -11.15 6.50
C ARG A 481 17.04 -12.45 6.15
N GLU A 482 16.73 -13.23 7.18
CA GLU A 482 15.92 -14.42 7.01
C GLU A 482 14.50 -14.08 6.55
N ALA A 483 13.99 -14.87 5.62
CA ALA A 483 12.58 -14.87 5.26
C ALA A 483 11.76 -15.52 6.38
N ASN A 484 10.52 -15.09 6.52
CA ASN A 484 9.64 -15.52 7.62
C ASN A 484 8.34 -16.12 7.11
N ILE A 485 7.91 -17.21 7.74
CA ILE A 485 6.54 -17.71 7.59
C ILE A 485 5.61 -16.86 8.46
N ILE A 486 4.62 -16.25 7.81
CA ILE A 486 3.56 -15.47 8.43
C ILE A 486 2.20 -16.16 8.24
N CYS A 487 1.23 -15.81 9.08
CA CYS A 487 -0.13 -16.34 8.99
C CYS A 487 -1.17 -15.23 9.23
N PRO A 488 -2.37 -15.35 8.65
CA PRO A 488 -3.44 -14.41 8.92
C PRO A 488 -3.97 -14.59 10.34
N ARG A 489 -4.00 -15.80 10.89
CA ARG A 489 -4.35 -16.05 12.29
C ARG A 489 -3.35 -17.02 12.88
N SER A 490 -2.76 -16.67 14.02
CA SER A 490 -1.80 -17.54 14.73
C SER A 490 -2.43 -18.87 15.16
N ALA A 491 -3.73 -18.92 15.45
CA ALA A 491 -4.46 -20.17 15.66
C ALA A 491 -4.33 -21.18 14.49
N ASN A 492 -4.14 -20.68 13.27
CA ASN A 492 -3.90 -21.47 12.06
C ASN A 492 -2.45 -21.28 11.55
N CYS A 493 -1.49 -21.03 12.46
CA CYS A 493 -0.09 -20.84 12.10
C CYS A 493 0.46 -22.10 11.40
N PRO A 494 1.01 -21.96 10.19
CA PRO A 494 1.52 -23.08 9.38
C PRO A 494 2.94 -23.50 9.78
N ARG A 495 3.60 -22.79 10.70
CA ARG A 495 4.93 -23.14 11.22
C ARG A 495 4.88 -24.43 12.03
N ASP A 496 6.00 -25.15 12.04
CA ASP A 496 6.27 -26.31 12.88
C ASP A 496 7.69 -26.14 13.47
N PRO A 497 7.82 -25.87 14.77
CA PRO A 497 6.75 -25.76 15.76
C PRO A 497 5.86 -24.52 15.54
N CYS A 498 4.59 -24.64 15.94
CA CYS A 498 3.59 -23.59 15.81
C CYS A 498 3.91 -22.39 16.72
N CYS A 499 3.60 -21.18 16.23
CA CYS A 499 3.77 -19.90 16.92
C CYS A 499 3.10 -19.84 18.31
N VAL A 500 1.98 -20.56 18.45
CA VAL A 500 1.10 -20.59 19.63
C VAL A 500 0.69 -22.03 19.90
N SER A 501 0.34 -22.34 21.16
CA SER A 501 -0.34 -23.59 21.50
C SER A 501 -1.68 -23.65 20.76
N LYS A 502 -1.81 -24.56 19.78
CA LYS A 502 -3.04 -24.72 18.99
C LYS A 502 -4.22 -24.98 19.94
N PRO A 503 -5.34 -24.24 19.84
CA PRO A 503 -6.54 -24.59 20.60
C PRO A 503 -6.94 -26.03 20.26
N LYS A 504 -7.30 -26.83 21.27
CA LYS A 504 -7.78 -28.20 21.03
C LYS A 504 -8.97 -28.11 20.06
N LYS A 505 -8.89 -28.81 18.92
CA LYS A 505 -10.03 -28.98 18.03
C LYS A 505 -11.16 -29.64 18.83
N VAL A 506 -12.18 -28.85 19.21
CA VAL A 506 -13.42 -29.38 19.76
C VAL A 506 -14.19 -29.93 18.57
N ARG A 507 -14.49 -31.23 18.58
CA ARG A 507 -15.33 -31.83 17.55
C ARG A 507 -16.70 -31.13 17.54
N PRO A 508 -17.29 -30.84 16.38
CA PRO A 508 -18.66 -30.37 16.31
C PRO A 508 -19.57 -31.39 17.01
N PHE A 509 -20.45 -30.94 17.90
CA PHE A 509 -21.39 -31.82 18.61
C PHE A 509 -22.21 -32.72 17.65
N THR A 510 -22.42 -32.25 16.42
CA THR A 510 -23.12 -32.99 15.36
C THR A 510 -22.32 -34.18 14.80
N GLU A 511 -20.98 -34.16 14.85
CA GLU A 511 -20.16 -35.32 14.48
C GLU A 511 -20.28 -36.43 15.51
N ASP A 512 -20.32 -36.10 16.80
CA ASP A 512 -20.49 -37.11 17.86
C ASP A 512 -21.88 -37.76 17.77
N ILE A 513 -22.93 -37.00 17.46
CA ILE A 513 -24.27 -37.54 17.17
C ILE A 513 -24.23 -38.42 15.92
N ARG A 514 -23.58 -37.98 14.83
CA ARG A 514 -23.50 -38.75 13.58
C ARG A 514 -22.73 -40.05 13.77
N SER A 515 -21.62 -40.02 14.50
CA SER A 515 -20.85 -41.20 14.87
C SER A 515 -21.63 -42.13 15.78
N ALA A 516 -22.42 -41.60 16.73
CA ALA A 516 -23.29 -42.40 17.58
C ALA A 516 -24.39 -43.12 16.77
N ILE A 517 -24.98 -42.46 15.76
CA ILE A 517 -25.99 -43.06 14.89
C ILE A 517 -25.38 -44.11 13.95
N ILE A 518 -24.21 -43.82 13.36
CA ILE A 518 -23.51 -44.75 12.46
C ILE A 518 -23.02 -45.99 13.22
N ASN A 519 -22.58 -45.84 14.47
CA ASN A 519 -22.13 -46.96 15.30
C ASN A 519 -23.28 -47.73 15.98
N ALA A 520 -24.52 -47.24 15.88
CA ALA A 520 -25.73 -47.91 16.37
C ALA A 520 -26.49 -48.64 15.25
N SER A 521 -25.99 -48.58 14.01
CA SER A 521 -26.42 -49.37 12.85
C SER A 521 -25.42 -50.50 12.62
#